data_AF-A0A954LS52-F1
#
_entry.id   AF-A0A954LS52-F1
#
_cell.length_a   1.000
_cell.length_b   1.000
_cell.length_c   1.000
_cell.angle_alpha   90.00
_cell.angle_beta   90.00
_cell.angle_gamma   90.00
#
_symmetry.space_group_name_H-M   'P 1'
#
loop_
_entity.id
_entity.type
_entity.pdbx_description
1 polymer ?
#
loop_
_entity_poly.entity_id
_entity_poly.type
_entity_poly.pdbx_seq_one_letter_code
_entity_poly.pdbx_strand_id
1 'polypeptide(L)' 'MESEPHEDPVMEAVRERLQASGKTYQEIGEAMGYSPSSARQAVSQFLKGSDPRIGTLRKFAKAMGVSVLTLLK' A
#
# COMPACT_ATOMS: atom_id res chain seq x y z
N MET A 1 5.11 -21.45 21.55
CA MET A 1 5.65 -20.18 21.05
C MET A 1 4.91 -19.91 19.75
N GLU A 2 3.90 -19.05 19.80
CA GLU A 2 3.22 -18.57 18.59
C GLU A 2 4.26 -17.80 17.78
N SER A 3 4.56 -18.29 16.59
CA SER A 3 5.38 -17.60 15.60
C SER A 3 4.70 -16.27 15.28
N GLU A 4 5.36 -15.16 15.61
CA GLU A 4 4.92 -13.81 15.25
C GLU A 4 4.54 -13.79 13.76
N PRO A 5 3.43 -13.15 13.37
CA PRO A 5 3.10 -13.03 11.96
C PRO A 5 4.25 -12.26 11.30
N HIS A 6 5.06 -12.97 10.52
CA HIS A 6 6.19 -12.40 9.79
C HIS A 6 5.59 -11.52 8.69
N GLU A 7 5.29 -10.27 9.05
CA GLU A 7 4.81 -9.28 8.11
C GLU A 7 5.87 -9.07 7.03
N ASP A 8 5.44 -9.03 5.77
CA ASP A 8 6.35 -8.81 4.66
C ASP A 8 7.00 -7.42 4.81
N PRO A 9 8.34 -7.30 4.80
CA PRO A 9 9.04 -6.01 4.87
C PRO A 9 8.54 -4.97 3.84
N VAL A 10 7.98 -5.44 2.73
CA VAL A 10 7.34 -4.60 1.72
C VAL A 10 6.11 -3.88 2.29
N MET A 11 5.30 -4.56 3.11
CA MET A 11 4.13 -3.95 3.75
C MET A 11 4.51 -2.90 4.79
N GLU A 12 5.62 -3.10 5.50
CA GLU A 12 6.19 -2.09 6.39
C GLU A 12 6.58 -0.84 5.59
N ALA A 13 7.35 -0.99 4.51
CA ALA A 13 7.75 0.12 3.64
C ALA A 13 6.55 0.86 3.01
N VAL A 14 5.47 0.14 2.68
CA VAL A 14 4.21 0.73 2.22
C VAL A 14 3.58 1.63 3.29
N ARG A 15 3.51 1.16 4.54
CA ARG A 15 2.92 1.91 5.66
C ARG A 15 3.74 3.16 6.00
N GLU A 16 5.06 3.02 6.08
CA GLU A 16 5.97 4.16 6.31
C GLU A 16 5.76 5.27 5.28
N ARG A 17 5.70 4.91 4.00
CA ARG A 17 5.49 5.89 2.93
C ARG A 17 4.12 6.51 2.96
N LEU A 18 3.09 5.73 3.29
CA LEU A 18 1.75 6.25 3.44
C LEU A 18 1.71 7.31 4.54
N GLN A 19 2.28 7.03 5.71
CA GLN A 19 2.36 7.99 6.82
C GLN A 19 3.19 9.23 6.44
N ALA A 20 4.36 9.05 5.81
CA ALA A 20 5.21 10.15 5.39
C ALA A 20 4.56 11.06 4.33
N SER A 21 3.64 10.53 3.53
CA SER A 21 2.98 11.31 2.46
C SER A 21 1.90 12.27 2.96
N GLY A 22 1.34 12.04 4.15
CA GLY A 22 0.18 12.78 4.66
C GLY A 22 -1.12 12.58 3.85
N LYS A 23 -1.13 11.70 2.84
CA LYS A 23 -2.30 11.43 2.01
C LYS A 23 -3.31 10.53 2.73
N THR A 24 -4.59 10.78 2.49
CA THR A 24 -5.68 9.92 2.95
C THR A 24 -5.80 8.66 2.09
N TYR A 25 -6.44 7.62 2.64
CA TYR A 25 -6.74 6.40 1.89
C TYR A 25 -7.61 6.65 0.65
N GLN A 26 -8.45 7.71 0.68
CA GLN A 26 -9.27 8.10 -0.45
C GLN A 26 -8.38 8.60 -1.60
N GLU A 27 -7.51 9.57 -1.33
CA GLU A 27 -6.61 10.16 -2.33
C GLU A 27 -5.67 9.12 -2.93
N ILE A 28 -5.14 8.21 -2.12
CA ILE A 28 -4.28 7.12 -2.60
C ILE A 28 -5.08 6.17 -3.48
N GLY A 29 -6.28 5.77 -3.07
CA GLY A 29 -7.11 4.84 -3.84
C GLY A 29 -7.51 5.41 -5.19
N GLU A 30 -7.89 6.68 -5.24
CA GLU A 30 -8.19 7.38 -6.49
C GLU A 30 -6.94 7.49 -7.38
N ALA A 31 -5.77 7.83 -6.81
CA ALA A 31 -4.51 7.88 -7.54
C ALA A 31 -4.04 6.50 -8.03
N MET A 32 -4.44 5.41 -7.37
CA MET A 32 -4.24 4.03 -7.83
C MET A 32 -5.20 3.63 -8.97
N GLY A 33 -6.20 4.46 -9.27
CA GLY A 33 -7.20 4.25 -10.32
C GLY A 33 -8.46 3.53 -9.86
N TYR A 34 -8.73 3.44 -8.55
CA TYR A 34 -10.01 2.95 -8.04
C TYR A 34 -11.09 4.02 -8.16
N SER A 35 -12.36 3.60 -8.25
CA SER A 35 -13.48 4.55 -8.25
C SER A 35 -13.57 5.29 -6.91
N PRO A 36 -14.05 6.54 -6.87
CA PRO A 36 -14.22 7.27 -5.61
C PRO A 36 -15.06 6.50 -4.57
N SER A 37 -16.06 5.72 -5.02
CA SER A 37 -16.89 4.88 -4.15
C SER A 37 -16.16 3.70 -3.50
N SER A 38 -15.03 3.26 -4.05
CA SER A 38 -14.28 2.09 -3.58
C SER A 38 -12.85 2.40 -3.13
N ALA A 39 -12.33 3.59 -3.44
CA ALA A 39 -10.93 3.99 -3.23
C ALA A 39 -10.46 3.78 -1.79
N ARG A 40 -11.15 4.37 -0.80
CA ARG A 40 -10.80 4.19 0.62
C ARG A 40 -10.83 2.73 1.07
N GLN A 41 -11.84 1.97 0.63
CA GLN A 41 -11.97 0.57 1.01
C GLN A 41 -10.86 -0.29 0.40
N ALA A 42 -10.52 -0.06 -0.87
CA ALA A 42 -9.46 -0.78 -1.58
C ALA A 42 -8.11 -0.60 -0.88
N VAL A 43 -7.75 0.63 -0.49
CA VAL A 43 -6.51 0.91 0.24
C VAL A 43 -6.54 0.30 1.65
N SER A 44 -7.66 0.42 2.37
CA SER A 44 -7.82 -0.19 3.69
C SER A 44 -7.64 -1.71 3.66
N GLN A 45 -8.22 -2.40 2.66
CA GLN A 45 -8.06 -3.84 2.49
C GLN A 45 -6.65 -4.22 2.07
N PHE A 46 -6.01 -3.42 1.21
CA PHE A 46 -4.62 -3.61 0.84
C PHE A 46 -3.68 -3.57 2.06
N LEU A 47 -3.85 -2.59 2.95
CA LEU A 47 -2.99 -2.42 4.15
C LEU A 47 -3.20 -3.49 5.23
N LYS A 48 -4.35 -4.18 5.21
CA LYS A 48 -4.66 -5.32 6.08
C LYS A 48 -4.05 -6.63 5.59
N GLY A 49 -3.72 -6.72 4.31
CA GLY A 49 -3.07 -7.90 3.75
C GLY A 49 -1.63 -8.04 4.25
N SER A 50 -1.17 -9.28 4.38
CA SER A 50 0.23 -9.59 4.72
C SER A 50 1.12 -9.80 3.49
N ASP A 51 0.53 -10.11 2.32
CA ASP A 51 1.24 -10.34 1.06
C ASP A 51 0.72 -9.40 -0.05
N PRO A 52 1.51 -8.38 -0.43
CA PRO A 52 1.15 -7.46 -1.49
C PRO A 52 1.40 -8.09 -2.86
N ARG A 53 0.31 -8.43 -3.57
CA ARG A 53 0.41 -8.78 -4.99
C ARG A 53 1.16 -7.68 -5.76
N ILE A 54 2.18 -8.07 -6.53
CA ILE A 54 3.07 -7.14 -7.26
C ILE A 54 2.31 -6.11 -8.13
N GLY A 55 1.15 -6.47 -8.68
CA GLY A 55 0.30 -5.56 -9.44
C GLY A 55 -0.26 -4.40 -8.60
N THR A 56 -0.69 -4.68 -7.37
CA THR A 56 -1.18 -3.67 -6.42
C THR A 56 -0.03 -2.80 -5.93
N LEU A 57 1.13 -3.40 -5.66
CA LEU A 57 2.33 -2.69 -5.25
C LEU A 57 2.79 -1.67 -6.31
N ARG A 58 2.77 -2.04 -7.60
CA ARG A 58 3.07 -1.12 -8.71
C ARG A 58 2.10 0.05 -8.81
N LYS A 59 0.79 -0.20 -8.59
CA LYS A 59 -0.22 0.86 -8.57
C LYS A 59 0.00 1.83 -7.41
N PHE A 60 0.29 1.29 -6.22
CA PHE A 60 0.62 2.09 -5.05
C PHE A 60 1.88 2.94 -5.29
N ALA A 61 2.97 2.32 -5.77
CA ALA A 61 4.21 3.04 -6.08
C ALA A 61 3.96 4.20 -7.06
N LYS A 62 3.19 3.95 -8.13
CA LYS A 62 2.80 4.99 -9.09
C LYS A 62 1.97 6.10 -8.45
N ALA A 63 0.97 5.76 -7.62
CA ALA A 63 0.14 6.74 -6.90
C ALA A 63 0.95 7.61 -5.91
N MET A 64 2.04 7.05 -5.40
CA MET A 64 2.98 7.71 -4.50
C MET A 64 4.12 8.42 -5.23
N GLY A 65 4.21 8.32 -6.56
CA GLY A 65 5.27 8.94 -7.34
C GLY A 65 6.66 8.34 -7.11
N VAL A 66 6.75 7.07 -6.69
CA VAL A 66 8.01 6.39 -6.38
C VAL A 66 8.20 5.13 -7.23
N SER A 67 9.43 4.64 -7.35
CA SER A 67 9.70 3.36 -7.99
C SER A 67 9.29 2.21 -7.07
N VAL A 68 8.70 1.15 -7.65
CA VAL A 68 8.33 -0.07 -6.90
C VAL A 68 9.54 -0.71 -6.21
N LEU A 69 10.74 -0.57 -6.78
CA LEU A 69 11.98 -1.07 -6.18
C LEU A 69 12.27 -0.41 -4.82
N THR A 70 11.76 0.80 -4.58
CA THR A 70 11.94 1.49 -3.30
C THR A 70 11.01 0.98 -2.19
N LEU A 71 10.10 0.06 -2.53
CA LEU A 71 9.25 -0.70 -1.60
C LEU A 71 9.79 -2.11 -1.36
N LEU A 72 10.63 -2.62 -2.27
CA LEU A 72 11.32 -3.92 -2.15
C LEU A 72 12.66 -3.68 -1.45
N LYS A 73 12.61 -3.43 -0.14
CA LYS A 73 13.81 -3.34 0.69
C LYS A 73 14.23 -4.72 1.17
#